data_AF-A0A918IN21-F1
#
_entry.id   AF-A0A918IN21-F1
#
_cell.length_a   1.000
_cell.length_b   1.000
_cell.length_c   1.000
_cell.angle_alpha   90.00
_cell.angle_beta   90.00
_cell.angle_gamma   90.00
#
_symmetry.space_group_name_H-M   'P 1'
#
loop_
_entity.id
_entity.type
_entity.pdbx_description
1 polymer ?
#
loop_
_entity_poly.entity_id
_entity_poly.type
_entity_poly.pdbx_seq_one_letter_code
_entity_poly.pdbx_strand_id
1 'polypeptide(L)'
;MKKSGKNKVFKVPDGYFDTFSDQLFSKMESERIDYTKGDDFSVPEGYFDTLTDKILGKLENEEKQNVRVFSLKRYSYIATSIAAVLLLVIVLQWKDQTISNNSNSDILANSDIEDYFELNGLGVSSYEIADMFPSNDMDITDLLDTQLDNESVIDYLSVNIKDIEELNLSNDD
;
A
#
# COMPACT_ATOMS: atom_id res chain seq x y z
N MET A 1 16.71 -28.86 2.03
CA MET A 1 15.99 -27.60 1.74
C MET A 1 16.88 -26.45 2.19
N LYS A 2 17.39 -25.64 1.25
CA LYS A 2 18.34 -24.54 1.49
C LYS A 2 17.53 -23.28 1.86
N LYS A 3 17.60 -22.83 3.11
CA LYS A 3 16.91 -21.61 3.57
C LYS A 3 17.54 -20.39 2.86
N SER A 4 16.78 -19.73 2.00
CA SER A 4 17.16 -18.44 1.41
C SER A 4 17.13 -17.36 2.50
N GLY A 5 18.20 -16.57 2.58
CA GLY A 5 18.43 -15.58 3.63
C GLY A 5 17.35 -14.51 3.67
N LYS A 6 16.70 -14.37 4.82
CA LYS A 6 15.77 -13.29 5.15
C LYS A 6 16.50 -11.94 5.09
N ASN A 7 15.86 -10.98 4.43
CA ASN A 7 16.00 -9.53 4.65
C ASN A 7 17.41 -8.96 4.47
N LYS A 8 17.84 -8.78 3.20
CA LYS A 8 18.81 -7.72 2.91
C LYS A 8 18.08 -6.38 2.97
N VAL A 9 17.94 -5.85 4.19
CA VAL A 9 17.52 -4.46 4.38
C VAL A 9 18.61 -3.61 3.74
N PHE A 10 18.27 -2.85 2.70
CA PHE A 10 19.19 -1.90 2.09
C PHE A 10 19.48 -0.81 3.14
N LYS A 11 20.65 -0.90 3.78
CA LYS A 11 21.13 0.12 4.69
C LYS A 11 22.01 1.08 3.90
N VAL A 12 21.71 2.36 3.97
CA VAL A 12 22.60 3.41 3.47
C VAL A 12 23.73 3.62 4.49
N PRO A 13 24.92 4.06 4.06
CA PRO A 13 25.98 4.46 4.97
C PRO A 13 25.54 5.61 5.90
N ASP A 14 26.09 5.65 7.11
CA ASP A 14 25.89 6.76 8.03
C ASP A 14 26.35 8.07 7.36
N GLY A 15 25.53 9.12 7.45
CA GLY A 15 25.80 10.42 6.83
C GLY A 15 25.60 10.51 5.31
N TYR A 16 25.02 9.47 4.67
CA TYR A 16 24.71 9.50 3.24
C TYR A 16 23.81 10.69 2.89
N PHE A 17 22.69 10.86 3.58
CA PHE A 17 21.74 11.93 3.29
C PHE A 17 22.25 13.31 3.70
N ASP A 18 23.10 13.39 4.72
CA ASP A 18 23.69 14.66 5.19
C ASP A 18 24.59 15.29 4.13
N THR A 19 25.27 14.47 3.33
CA THR A 19 26.22 14.93 2.29
C THR A 19 25.69 14.77 0.86
N PHE A 20 24.55 14.10 0.68
CA PHE A 20 23.97 13.81 -0.63
C PHE A 20 23.67 15.07 -1.43
N SER A 21 23.02 16.06 -0.79
CA SER A 21 22.63 17.31 -1.45
C SER A 21 23.87 18.07 -1.95
N ASP A 22 24.88 18.23 -1.10
CA ASP A 22 26.11 18.95 -1.45
C ASP A 22 26.87 18.24 -2.58
N GLN A 23 26.93 16.90 -2.54
CA GLN A 23 27.53 16.11 -3.60
C GLN A 23 26.74 16.23 -4.91
N LEU A 24 25.41 16.23 -4.86
CA LEU A 24 24.54 16.36 -6.02
C LEU A 24 24.71 17.75 -6.68
N PHE A 25 24.65 18.82 -5.89
CA PHE A 25 24.83 20.19 -6.39
C PHE A 25 26.25 20.42 -6.92
N SER A 26 27.27 19.96 -6.20
CA SER A 26 28.66 20.01 -6.66
C SER A 26 28.84 19.25 -7.98
N LYS A 27 28.20 18.08 -8.11
CA LYS A 27 28.26 17.29 -9.34
C LYS A 27 27.57 18.00 -10.51
N MET A 28 26.38 18.56 -10.32
CA MET A 28 25.67 19.34 -11.35
C MET A 28 26.46 20.60 -11.77
N GLU A 29 27.17 21.25 -10.84
CA GLU A 29 27.99 22.42 -11.17
C GLU A 29 29.30 22.04 -11.87
N SER A 30 29.88 20.87 -11.55
CA SER A 30 31.08 20.33 -12.19
C SER A 30 30.81 19.72 -13.57
N GLU A 31 29.68 19.03 -13.72
CA GLU A 31 29.14 18.51 -14.97
C GLU A 31 28.32 19.62 -15.63
N ARG A 32 28.97 20.73 -15.98
CA ARG A 32 28.40 21.65 -16.98
C ARG A 32 28.28 20.87 -18.27
N ILE A 33 27.15 20.20 -18.44
CA ILE A 33 26.78 19.50 -19.67
C ILE A 33 26.80 20.58 -20.75
N ASP A 34 27.81 20.51 -21.60
CA ASP A 34 27.94 21.41 -22.73
C ASP A 34 26.87 21.01 -23.74
N TYR A 35 25.65 21.52 -23.56
CA TYR A 35 24.52 21.29 -24.47
C TYR A 35 24.80 21.78 -25.90
N THR A 36 25.91 22.49 -26.12
CA THR A 36 26.36 22.93 -27.46
C THR A 36 27.10 21.83 -28.23
N LYS A 37 27.55 20.77 -27.55
CA LYS A 37 27.98 19.52 -28.20
C LYS A 37 26.73 18.70 -28.53
N GLY A 38 25.99 19.15 -29.54
CA GLY A 38 24.68 18.66 -29.93
C GLY A 38 24.61 17.22 -30.48
N ASP A 39 25.48 16.31 -30.02
CA ASP A 39 25.58 14.94 -30.52
C ASP A 39 25.23 13.87 -29.48
N ASP A 40 25.15 14.23 -28.19
CA ASP A 40 24.92 13.23 -27.11
C ASP A 40 23.45 12.79 -26.99
N PHE A 41 22.51 13.54 -27.61
CA PHE A 41 21.07 13.25 -27.60
C PHE A 41 20.44 13.22 -28.99
N SER A 42 21.24 13.15 -30.05
CA SER A 42 20.74 13.01 -31.41
C SER A 42 20.43 11.53 -31.69
N VAL A 43 19.26 11.26 -32.29
CA VAL A 43 18.99 9.93 -32.84
C VAL A 43 19.69 9.82 -34.19
N PRO A 44 20.20 8.63 -34.58
CA PRO A 44 20.75 8.43 -35.91
C PRO A 44 19.73 8.80 -37.00
N GLU A 45 20.24 9.37 -38.10
CA GLU A 45 19.42 9.67 -39.27
C GLU A 45 18.72 8.39 -39.77
N GLY A 46 17.40 8.47 -40.00
CA GLY A 46 16.59 7.34 -40.43
C GLY A 46 16.22 6.32 -39.33
N TYR A 47 16.47 6.61 -38.05
CA TYR A 47 16.05 5.74 -36.95
C TYR A 47 14.55 5.45 -36.97
N PHE A 48 13.73 6.50 -37.09
CA PHE A 48 12.27 6.37 -37.09
C PHE A 48 11.72 5.77 -38.39
N ASP A 49 12.41 5.96 -39.52
CA ASP A 49 12.02 5.39 -40.81
C ASP A 49 12.13 3.86 -40.81
N THR A 50 13.15 3.32 -40.17
CA THR A 50 13.40 1.86 -40.10
C THR A 50 12.82 1.18 -38.86
N LEU A 51 12.37 1.96 -37.87
CA LEU A 51 11.83 1.44 -36.61
C LEU A 51 10.60 0.57 -36.83
N THR A 52 9.66 1.05 -37.66
CA THR A 52 8.40 0.35 -37.94
C THR A 52 8.66 -1.00 -38.59
N ASP A 53 9.49 -1.04 -39.61
CA ASP A 53 9.84 -2.27 -40.34
C ASP A 53 10.58 -3.27 -39.44
N LYS A 54 11.44 -2.77 -38.54
CA LYS A 54 12.17 -3.61 -37.57
C LYS A 54 11.25 -4.22 -36.52
N ILE A 55 10.20 -3.52 -36.11
CA ILE A 55 9.17 -4.04 -35.19
C ILE A 55 8.31 -5.07 -35.90
N LEU A 56 7.78 -4.75 -37.09
CA LEU A 56 6.96 -5.68 -37.89
C LEU A 56 7.75 -6.94 -38.25
N GLY A 57 8.99 -6.81 -38.70
CA GLY A 57 9.84 -7.95 -39.03
C GLY A 57 10.14 -8.86 -37.86
N LYS A 58 10.17 -8.35 -36.61
CA LYS A 58 10.29 -9.18 -35.40
C LYS A 58 8.99 -9.90 -35.05
N LEU A 59 7.84 -9.27 -35.28
CA LEU A 59 6.53 -9.87 -35.03
C LEU A 59 6.21 -10.97 -36.06
N GLU A 60 6.67 -10.80 -37.31
CA GLU A 60 6.43 -11.75 -38.40
C GLU A 60 7.41 -12.94 -38.38
N ASN A 61 8.64 -12.74 -37.87
CA ASN A 61 9.66 -13.79 -37.71
C ASN A 61 9.61 -14.50 -36.35
N GLU A 62 8.51 -14.39 -35.59
CA GLU A 62 8.23 -15.41 -34.58
C GLU A 62 7.88 -16.72 -35.30
N GLU A 63 8.91 -17.43 -35.75
CA GLU A 63 8.82 -18.82 -36.15
C GLU A 63 8.05 -19.51 -35.05
N LYS A 64 6.82 -19.94 -35.37
CA LYS A 64 5.93 -20.67 -34.47
C LYS A 64 6.74 -21.83 -33.91
N GLN A 65 7.29 -21.65 -32.73
CA GLN A 65 7.95 -22.74 -32.04
C GLN A 65 6.88 -23.81 -31.94
N ASN A 66 7.17 -24.96 -32.55
CA ASN A 66 6.30 -26.12 -32.53
C ASN A 66 6.34 -26.70 -31.11
N VAL A 67 5.76 -25.96 -30.17
CA VAL A 67 5.60 -26.40 -28.80
C VAL A 67 4.46 -27.39 -28.84
N ARG A 68 4.82 -28.67 -28.67
CA ARG A 68 3.87 -29.76 -28.58
C ARG A 68 2.94 -29.52 -27.40
N VAL A 69 1.76 -28.96 -27.66
CA VAL A 69 0.73 -28.76 -26.65
C VAL A 69 0.10 -30.11 -26.30
N PHE A 70 0.30 -30.57 -25.06
CA PHE A 70 -0.30 -31.79 -24.57
C PHE A 70 -1.76 -31.51 -24.19
N SER A 71 -2.72 -32.14 -24.87
CA SER A 71 -4.15 -31.94 -24.59
C SER A 71 -4.57 -32.77 -23.37
N LEU A 72 -4.77 -32.11 -22.22
CA LEU A 72 -5.18 -32.74 -20.96
C LEU A 72 -6.66 -33.15 -20.90
N LYS A 73 -7.37 -33.18 -22.04
CA LYS A 73 -8.84 -33.40 -22.10
C LYS A 73 -9.30 -34.73 -21.47
N ARG A 74 -8.42 -35.74 -21.41
CA ARG A 74 -8.74 -37.05 -20.81
C ARG A 74 -8.69 -37.09 -19.28
N TYR A 75 -8.06 -36.12 -18.62
CA TYR A 75 -7.96 -36.08 -17.15
C TYR A 75 -9.04 -35.20 -16.50
N SER A 76 -9.87 -34.53 -17.30
CA SER A 76 -10.92 -33.62 -16.82
C SER A 76 -11.93 -34.30 -15.91
N TYR A 77 -12.39 -35.51 -16.26
CA TYR A 77 -13.40 -36.24 -15.49
C TYR A 77 -12.92 -36.73 -14.11
N ILE A 78 -11.63 -36.99 -13.96
CA ILE A 78 -11.04 -37.42 -12.68
C ILE A 78 -10.77 -36.19 -11.80
N ALA A 79 -10.34 -35.07 -12.40
CA ALA A 79 -10.12 -33.81 -11.70
C ALA A 79 -11.42 -33.20 -11.12
N THR A 80 -12.56 -33.35 -11.79
CA THR A 80 -13.84 -32.82 -11.30
C THR A 80 -14.30 -33.51 -10.00
N SER A 81 -14.10 -34.82 -9.87
CA SER A 81 -14.49 -35.55 -8.65
C SER A 81 -13.64 -35.12 -7.44
N ILE A 82 -12.33 -34.96 -7.63
CA ILE A 82 -11.42 -34.52 -6.55
C ILE A 82 -11.72 -33.06 -6.17
N ALA A 83 -11.95 -32.18 -7.14
CA ALA A 83 -12.32 -30.78 -6.88
C ALA A 83 -13.66 -30.66 -6.15
N ALA A 84 -14.68 -31.46 -6.50
CA ALA A 84 -15.97 -31.45 -5.82
C ALA A 84 -15.84 -31.90 -4.35
N VAL A 85 -15.04 -32.93 -4.07
CA VAL A 85 -14.78 -33.37 -2.69
C VAL A 85 -14.02 -32.30 -1.89
N LEU A 86 -13.02 -31.65 -2.49
CA LEU A 86 -12.29 -30.56 -1.84
C LEU A 86 -13.20 -29.34 -1.58
N LEU A 87 -14.02 -28.94 -2.54
CA LEU A 87 -15.00 -27.86 -2.37
C LEU A 87 -16.03 -28.19 -1.30
N LEU A 88 -16.54 -29.43 -1.26
CA LEU A 88 -17.47 -29.87 -0.22
C LEU A 88 -16.81 -29.81 1.17
N VAL A 89 -15.57 -30.27 1.31
CA VAL A 89 -14.80 -30.18 2.56
C VAL A 89 -14.56 -28.72 2.97
N ILE A 90 -14.21 -27.83 2.03
CA ILE A 90 -14.02 -26.40 2.29
C ILE A 90 -15.33 -25.74 2.75
N VAL A 91 -16.45 -26.03 2.07
CA VAL A 91 -17.77 -25.50 2.44
C VAL A 91 -18.22 -25.98 3.81
N LEU A 92 -17.95 -27.25 4.17
CA LEU A 92 -18.25 -27.75 5.51
C LEU A 92 -17.35 -27.11 6.58
N GLN A 93 -16.06 -26.94 6.30
CA GLN A 93 -15.11 -26.29 7.22
C GLN A 93 -15.39 -24.80 7.43
N TRP A 94 -15.99 -24.11 6.45
CA TRP A 94 -16.38 -22.70 6.57
C TRP A 94 -17.56 -22.48 7.53
N LYS A 95 -18.43 -23.48 7.71
CA LYS A 95 -19.62 -23.34 8.59
C LYS A 95 -19.25 -23.30 10.08
N ASP A 96 -18.16 -23.95 10.49
CA ASP A 96 -17.71 -23.93 11.88
C ASP A 96 -16.90 -22.66 12.22
N GLN A 97 -16.33 -21.95 11.23
CA GLN A 97 -15.62 -20.69 11.46
C GLN A 97 -16.53 -19.45 11.54
N THR A 98 -17.82 -19.54 11.19
CA THR A 98 -18.76 -18.41 11.26
C THR A 98 -19.63 -18.39 12.53
N ILE A 99 -19.42 -19.33 13.47
CA ILE A 99 -19.98 -19.26 14.83
C ILE A 99 -18.85 -19.21 15.86
N SER A 100 -17.93 -18.28 15.64
CA SER A 100 -17.21 -17.62 16.71
C SER A 100 -17.07 -16.16 16.30
N ASN A 101 -18.21 -15.46 16.30
CA ASN A 101 -18.24 -13.99 16.29
C ASN A 101 -17.69 -13.51 17.64
N ASN A 102 -16.37 -13.60 17.81
CA ASN A 102 -15.70 -12.65 18.66
C ASN A 102 -15.61 -11.37 17.83
N SER A 103 -16.46 -10.43 18.19
CA SER A 103 -16.55 -9.07 17.70
C SER A 103 -15.17 -8.42 17.63
N ASN A 104 -14.57 -8.44 16.45
CA ASN A 104 -13.56 -7.45 16.05
C ASN A 104 -14.26 -6.26 15.38
N SER A 105 -15.31 -5.74 16.03
CA SER A 105 -16.07 -4.59 15.54
C SER A 105 -15.44 -3.24 15.90
N ASP A 106 -14.39 -3.18 16.72
CA ASP A 106 -13.97 -1.91 17.31
C ASP A 106 -12.44 -1.81 17.46
N ILE A 107 -11.71 -1.97 16.36
CA ILE A 107 -10.30 -1.53 16.33
C ILE A 107 -10.18 -0.55 15.16
N LEU A 108 -10.36 0.74 15.47
CA LEU A 108 -10.03 1.82 14.56
C LEU A 108 -8.57 1.65 14.13
N ALA A 109 -8.31 1.59 12.82
CA ALA A 109 -6.93 1.58 12.35
C ALA A 109 -6.34 2.98 12.58
N ASN A 110 -5.04 3.07 12.88
CA ASN A 110 -4.37 4.36 13.03
C ASN A 110 -4.52 5.25 11.78
N SER A 111 -4.65 4.64 10.60
CA SER A 111 -4.95 5.35 9.34
C SER A 111 -6.32 6.03 9.37
N ASP A 112 -7.33 5.40 9.95
CA ASP A 112 -8.69 5.93 9.97
C ASP A 112 -8.78 7.16 10.88
N ILE A 113 -7.99 7.17 11.96
CA ILE A 113 -7.88 8.31 12.89
C ILE A 113 -7.16 9.49 12.22
N GLU A 114 -6.10 9.23 11.47
CA GLU A 114 -5.34 10.24 10.73
C GLU A 114 -6.19 10.87 9.60
N ASP A 115 -6.91 10.04 8.84
CA ASP A 115 -7.84 10.48 7.80
C ASP A 115 -8.97 11.35 8.39
N TYR A 116 -9.49 11.01 9.58
CA TYR A 116 -10.52 11.81 10.26
C TYR A 116 -10.02 13.22 10.63
N PHE A 117 -8.79 13.35 11.14
CA PHE A 117 -8.24 14.66 11.48
C PHE A 117 -7.92 15.52 10.26
N GLU A 118 -7.50 14.89 9.16
CA GLU A 118 -7.31 15.58 7.88
C GLU A 118 -8.63 16.11 7.32
N LEU A 119 -9.68 15.28 7.29
CA LEU A 119 -11.00 15.65 6.78
C LEU A 119 -11.63 16.82 7.56
N ASN A 120 -11.46 16.84 8.88
CA ASN A 120 -11.99 17.89 9.76
C ASN A 120 -11.09 19.13 9.83
N GLY A 121 -10.04 19.22 8.99
CA GLY A 121 -9.17 20.38 8.89
C GLY A 121 -8.30 20.61 10.12
N LEU A 122 -8.15 19.60 10.98
CA LEU A 122 -7.29 19.66 12.17
C LEU A 122 -5.83 19.40 11.80
N GLY A 123 -5.56 18.74 10.66
CA GLY A 123 -4.23 18.67 10.04
C GLY A 123 -3.10 18.10 10.90
N VAL A 124 -3.44 17.48 12.03
CA VAL A 124 -2.50 16.99 13.04
C VAL A 124 -2.17 15.54 12.76
N SER A 125 -0.87 15.28 12.58
CA SER A 125 -0.36 13.91 12.50
C SER A 125 -0.20 13.30 13.89
N SER A 126 -0.19 11.97 13.96
CA SER A 126 0.10 11.24 15.21
C SER A 126 1.43 11.65 15.86
N TYR A 127 2.44 12.04 15.05
CA TYR A 127 3.73 12.53 15.52
C TYR A 127 3.66 13.93 16.13
N GLU A 128 2.86 14.82 15.53
CA GLU A 128 2.65 16.18 16.02
C GLU A 128 1.89 16.17 17.34
N ILE A 129 0.89 15.30 17.48
CA ILE A 129 0.18 15.06 18.75
C ILE A 129 1.17 14.56 19.81
N ALA A 130 2.08 13.65 19.48
CA ALA A 130 3.06 13.13 20.42
C ALA A 130 4.07 14.20 20.89
N ASP A 131 4.40 15.18 20.04
CA ASP A 131 5.31 16.29 20.37
C ASP A 131 4.65 17.34 21.28
N MET A 132 3.31 17.43 21.27
CA MET A 132 2.54 18.27 22.19
C MET A 132 2.58 17.76 23.64
N PHE A 133 2.94 16.50 23.87
CA PHE A 133 3.11 15.92 25.20
C PHE A 133 4.60 15.92 25.57
N PRO A 134 5.03 16.77 26.51
CA PRO A 134 6.41 16.76 26.99
C PRO A 134 6.74 15.35 27.51
N SER A 135 7.87 14.80 27.08
CA SER A 135 8.36 13.45 27.46
C SER A 135 8.75 13.31 28.94
N ASN A 136 8.40 14.31 29.75
CA ASN A 136 8.75 14.51 31.13
C ASN A 136 7.47 14.64 31.98
N ASP A 137 7.22 13.58 32.73
CA ASP A 137 6.46 13.54 34.00
C ASP A 137 4.94 13.79 33.97
N MET A 138 4.26 13.61 32.83
CA MET A 138 2.80 13.43 32.84
C MET A 138 2.50 11.94 32.62
N ASP A 139 2.17 11.23 33.70
CA ASP A 139 1.69 9.85 33.57
C ASP A 139 0.40 9.88 32.74
N ILE A 140 0.34 9.07 31.68
CA ILE A 140 -0.87 8.91 30.85
C ILE A 140 -2.08 8.55 31.74
N THR A 141 -1.83 7.92 32.88
CA THR A 141 -2.81 7.63 33.93
C THR A 141 -3.46 8.89 34.52
N ASP A 142 -2.74 10.01 34.67
CA ASP A 142 -3.31 11.27 35.17
C ASP A 142 -4.28 11.91 34.16
N LEU A 143 -4.09 11.69 32.84
CA LEU A 143 -5.05 12.09 31.79
C LEU A 143 -6.32 11.22 31.79
N LEU A 144 -6.19 9.95 32.18
CA LEU A 144 -7.33 9.03 32.34
C LEU A 144 -8.10 9.28 33.65
N ASP A 145 -7.42 9.85 34.66
CA ASP A 145 -8.01 10.23 35.95
C ASP A 145 -8.75 11.56 35.93
N THR A 146 -8.58 12.38 34.88
CA THR A 146 -9.59 13.39 34.52
C THR A 146 -10.88 12.66 34.16
N GLN A 147 -11.69 12.38 35.18
CA GLN A 147 -12.99 11.74 35.01
C GLN A 147 -13.78 12.55 33.99
N LEU A 148 -13.99 11.94 32.82
CA LEU A 148 -14.94 12.45 31.85
C LEU A 148 -16.30 12.46 32.53
N ASP A 149 -16.71 13.65 32.95
CA ASP A 149 -17.99 13.83 33.60
C ASP A 149 -19.10 13.47 32.59
N ASN A 150 -19.97 12.56 32.99
CA ASN A 150 -21.03 12.05 32.12
C ASN A 150 -21.93 13.18 31.62
N GLU A 151 -22.12 14.23 32.42
CA GLU A 151 -22.95 15.36 32.01
C GLU A 151 -22.28 16.19 30.90
N SER A 152 -20.97 16.41 31.01
CA SER A 152 -20.16 17.03 29.95
C SER A 152 -20.17 16.22 28.65
N VAL A 153 -20.12 14.88 28.76
CA VAL A 153 -20.23 13.96 27.60
C VAL A 153 -21.61 14.03 26.97
N ILE A 154 -22.67 14.01 27.78
CA ILE A 154 -24.06 14.09 27.32
C ILE A 154 -24.32 15.44 26.63
N ASP A 155 -23.83 16.54 27.20
CA ASP A 155 -23.97 17.87 26.61
C ASP A 155 -23.29 17.94 25.24
N TYR A 156 -22.04 17.49 25.15
CA TYR A 156 -21.30 17.44 23.88
C TYR A 156 -22.03 16.59 22.83
N LEU A 157 -22.48 15.39 23.20
CA LEU A 157 -23.20 14.51 22.28
C LEU A 157 -24.55 15.12 21.86
N SER A 158 -25.22 15.84 22.74
CA SER A 158 -26.50 16.50 22.42
C SER A 158 -26.33 17.63 21.39
N VAL A 159 -25.24 18.38 21.48
CA VAL A 159 -24.92 19.48 20.57
C VAL A 159 -24.51 18.95 19.20
N ASN A 160 -23.73 17.86 19.16
CA ASN A 160 -23.18 17.29 17.93
C ASN A 160 -24.01 16.14 17.35
N ILE A 161 -25.19 15.87 17.91
CA ILE A 161 -25.98 14.67 17.57
C ILE A 161 -26.38 14.61 16.08
N LYS A 162 -26.56 15.77 15.45
CA LYS A 162 -26.91 15.87 14.02
C LYS A 162 -25.75 15.46 13.10
N ASP A 163 -24.54 15.89 13.44
CA ASP A 163 -23.35 15.56 12.66
C ASP A 163 -22.98 14.08 12.83
N ILE A 164 -23.23 13.52 14.03
CA ILE A 164 -23.07 12.10 14.31
C ILE A 164 -24.11 11.25 13.55
N GLU A 165 -25.35 11.73 13.43
CA GLU A 165 -26.41 11.06 12.68
C GLU A 165 -26.10 11.01 11.17
N GLU A 166 -25.44 12.03 10.61
CA GLU A 166 -24.96 12.05 9.22
C GLU A 166 -23.83 11.04 8.95
N LEU A 167 -23.00 10.73 9.97
CA LEU A 167 -21.94 9.72 9.89
C LEU A 167 -22.45 8.28 10.10
N ASN A 168 -23.68 8.10 10.56
CA ASN A 168 -24.29 6.78 10.70
C ASN A 168 -24.73 6.25 9.32
N LEU A 169 -23.77 5.75 8.54
CA LEU A 169 -23.96 5.17 7.20
C LEU A 169 -24.68 3.81 7.19
N SER A 170 -25.53 3.50 8.17
CA SER A 170 -26.42 2.35 8.13
C SER A 170 -27.86 2.76 7.84
N ASN A 171 -28.15 2.72 6.53
CA ASN A 171 -29.38 2.24 5.89
C ASN A 171 -30.72 2.78 6.38
N ASP A 172 -31.30 3.69 5.58
CA ASP A 172 -32.73 3.63 5.24
C ASP A 172 -32.86 3.50 3.72
N ASP A 173 -33.22 2.30 3.27
CA ASP A 173 -34.21 2.14 2.21
C ASP A 173 -35.61 2.32 2.83
#